data_AF-A0A661P6Z6-F1
#
_entry.id   AF-A0A661P6Z6-F1
#
_cell.length_a   1.000
_cell.length_b   1.000
_cell.length_c   1.000
_cell.angle_alpha   90.00
_cell.angle_beta   90.00
_cell.angle_gamma   90.00
#
_symmetry.space_group_name_H-M   'P 1'
#
loop_
_entity.id
_entity.type
_entity.pdbx_description
1 polymer ?
#
loop_
_entity_poly.entity_id
_entity_poly.type
_entity_poly.pdbx_seq_one_letter_code
_entity_poly.pdbx_strand_id
1 'polypeptide(L)'
;MHVLRIFLLTSFTLLALAISNSPCSESRKGAVAIDIVTTGDIHSYLLPDANNRGGMSRIASVIKQIKKKNQHALVFDLGDLVEGTLFFQAYYGKAEFDILKKLPYDAIVPGNHEFTAG
;
A
#
# COMPACT_ATOMS: atom_id res chain seq x y z
N MET A 1 22.31 -63.59 1.88
CA MET A 1 21.21 -62.90 1.16
C MET A 1 20.31 -62.03 2.06
N HIS A 2 20.27 -62.23 3.38
CA HIS A 2 19.41 -61.44 4.29
C HIS A 2 19.89 -60.00 4.55
N VAL A 3 21.21 -59.78 4.65
CA VAL A 3 21.78 -58.46 4.95
C VAL A 3 21.53 -57.45 3.82
N LEU A 4 21.67 -57.89 2.56
CA LEU A 4 21.40 -57.06 1.37
C LEU A 4 19.93 -56.64 1.27
N ARG A 5 18.99 -57.51 1.65
CA ARG A 5 17.55 -57.21 1.70
C ARG A 5 17.22 -56.16 2.76
N ILE A 6 17.85 -56.23 3.93
CA ILE A 6 17.65 -55.26 5.02
C ILE A 6 18.17 -53.88 4.60
N PHE A 7 19.36 -53.80 3.99
CA PHE A 7 19.91 -52.54 3.48
C PHE A 7 19.05 -51.91 2.36
N LEU A 8 18.49 -52.73 1.47
CA LEU A 8 17.59 -52.25 0.43
C LEU A 8 16.27 -51.71 1.01
N LEU A 9 15.71 -52.39 2.01
CA LEU A 9 14.46 -51.98 2.68
C LEU A 9 14.64 -50.69 3.49
N THR A 10 15.75 -50.53 4.21
CA THR A 10 16.02 -49.33 5.01
C THR A 10 16.38 -48.12 4.13
N SER A 11 17.08 -48.35 3.02
CA SER A 11 17.34 -47.30 2.02
C SER A 11 16.04 -46.81 1.36
N PHE A 12 15.13 -47.72 1.05
CA PHE A 12 13.86 -47.39 0.41
C PHE A 12 12.92 -46.60 1.35
N THR A 13 12.88 -46.93 2.64
CA THR A 13 12.08 -46.19 3.63
C THR A 13 12.64 -44.80 3.91
N LEU A 14 13.97 -44.64 3.95
CA LEU A 14 14.61 -43.32 4.10
C LEU A 14 14.34 -42.42 2.88
N LEU A 15 14.34 -42.98 1.68
CA LEU A 15 14.02 -42.23 0.45
C LEU A 15 12.55 -41.82 0.40
N ALA A 16 11.62 -42.69 0.82
CA ALA A 16 10.20 -42.36 0.87
C ALA A 16 9.89 -41.22 1.86
N LEU A 17 10.56 -41.18 3.01
CA LEU A 17 10.40 -40.12 4.02
C LEU A 17 10.99 -38.78 3.56
N ALA A 18 11.99 -38.79 2.69
CA ALA A 18 12.52 -37.56 2.08
C ALA A 18 11.55 -36.95 1.05
N ILE A 19 10.78 -37.77 0.34
CA ILE A 19 9.84 -37.30 -0.68
C ILE A 19 8.59 -36.67 -0.05
N SER A 20 8.08 -37.23 1.05
CA SER A 20 6.88 -36.73 1.74
C SER A 20 7.08 -35.37 2.45
N ASN A 21 8.32 -34.98 2.75
CA ASN A 21 8.64 -33.67 3.33
C ASN A 21 8.94 -32.58 2.29
N SER A 22 8.73 -32.86 1.01
CA SER A 22 8.82 -31.80 0.00
C SER A 22 7.67 -30.81 0.23
N PRO A 23 7.94 -29.53 0.53
CA PRO A 23 6.88 -28.55 0.61
C PRO A 23 6.23 -28.46 -0.78
N CYS A 24 4.98 -28.92 -0.86
CA CYS A 24 4.16 -28.71 -2.04
C CYS A 24 3.86 -27.22 -2.10
N SER A 25 4.73 -26.47 -2.79
CA SER A 25 4.49 -25.09 -3.15
C SER A 25 3.39 -25.10 -4.21
N GLU A 26 2.14 -24.88 -3.82
CA GLU A 26 1.10 -24.48 -4.75
C GLU A 26 1.57 -23.22 -5.48
N SER A 27 2.00 -23.39 -6.72
CA SER A 27 2.25 -22.29 -7.64
C SER A 27 0.89 -21.66 -7.93
N ARG A 28 0.54 -20.58 -7.21
CA ARG A 28 -0.55 -19.67 -7.61
C ARG A 28 -0.14 -18.96 -8.90
N LYS A 29 -0.19 -19.69 -10.02
CA LYS A 29 0.03 -19.13 -11.35
C LYS A 29 -1.02 -18.04 -11.58
N GLY A 30 -0.56 -16.79 -11.65
CA GLY A 30 -1.38 -15.64 -12.06
C GLY A 30 -2.03 -14.82 -10.96
N ALA A 31 -1.75 -15.05 -9.67
CA ALA A 31 -2.25 -14.15 -8.62
C ALA A 31 -1.46 -12.83 -8.63
N VAL A 32 -2.16 -11.72 -8.82
CA VAL A 32 -1.61 -10.35 -8.73
C VAL A 32 -2.00 -9.76 -7.38
N ALA A 33 -1.02 -9.32 -6.59
CA ALA A 33 -1.26 -8.61 -5.35
C ALA A 33 -1.50 -7.12 -5.65
N ILE A 34 -2.65 -6.60 -5.23
CA ILE A 34 -3.04 -5.19 -5.40
C ILE A 34 -3.00 -4.53 -4.02
N ASP A 35 -2.25 -3.45 -3.88
CA ASP A 35 -2.28 -2.63 -2.68
C ASP A 35 -3.28 -1.48 -2.89
N ILE A 36 -4.24 -1.33 -1.99
CA ILE A 36 -5.16 -0.19 -2.00
C ILE A 36 -4.69 0.77 -0.91
N VAL A 37 -4.31 1.97 -1.32
CA VAL A 37 -3.84 3.04 -0.43
C VAL A 37 -4.85 4.17 -0.49
N THR A 38 -5.28 4.65 0.68
CA THR A 38 -6.24 5.74 0.76
C THR A 38 -5.75 6.84 1.69
N THR A 39 -6.10 8.08 1.37
CA THR A 39 -6.08 9.24 2.26
C THR A 39 -7.44 9.93 2.24
N GLY A 40 -7.72 10.82 3.17
CA GLY A 40 -8.95 11.59 3.24
C GLY A 40 -8.92 12.49 4.48
N ASP A 41 -9.88 13.41 4.56
CA ASP A 41 -10.08 14.29 5.72
C ASP A 41 -8.79 15.04 6.11
N ILE A 42 -8.02 15.45 5.09
CA ILE A 42 -6.74 16.16 5.30
C ILE A 42 -7.01 17.57 5.84
N HIS A 43 -8.17 18.17 5.54
CA HIS A 43 -8.61 19.42 6.13
C HIS A 43 -7.55 20.54 6.13
N SER A 44 -6.88 20.71 4.99
CA SER A 44 -5.81 21.70 4.78
C SER A 44 -4.59 21.57 5.70
N TYR A 45 -4.34 20.40 6.30
CA TYR A 45 -3.10 20.09 7.04
C TYR A 45 -1.95 19.79 6.06
N LEU A 46 -1.55 20.81 5.31
CA LEU A 46 -0.51 20.71 4.29
C LEU A 46 0.89 20.47 4.88
N LEU A 47 1.13 21.00 6.07
CA LEU A 47 2.38 20.90 6.84
C LEU A 47 2.24 19.89 7.99
N PRO A 48 3.36 19.38 8.54
CA PRO A 48 3.33 18.55 9.73
C PRO A 48 2.69 19.27 10.93
N ASP A 49 2.04 18.50 11.80
CA ASP A 49 1.49 19.01 13.06
C ASP A 49 2.60 19.40 14.06
N ALA A 50 2.22 19.91 15.24
CA ALA A 50 3.16 20.29 16.30
C ALA A 50 4.05 19.13 16.80
N ASN A 51 3.62 17.88 16.58
CA ASN A 51 4.37 16.67 16.92
C ASN A 51 5.16 16.12 15.71
N ASN A 52 5.28 16.90 14.63
CA ASN A 52 5.96 16.55 13.38
C ASN A 52 5.34 15.33 12.65
N ARG A 53 4.03 15.11 12.80
CA ARG A 53 3.26 14.06 12.15
C ARG A 53 2.53 14.61 10.92
N GLY A 54 2.26 13.74 9.95
CA GLY A 54 1.50 14.11 8.75
C GLY A 54 2.27 15.03 7.80
N GLY A 55 1.52 15.88 7.09
CA GLY A 55 2.00 16.77 6.04
C GLY A 55 2.05 16.09 4.67
N MET A 56 1.68 16.85 3.63
CA MET A 56 1.52 16.32 2.27
C MET A 56 2.84 15.84 1.64
N SER A 57 3.98 16.43 2.03
CA SER A 57 5.30 15.98 1.58
C SER A 57 5.66 14.58 2.09
N ARG A 58 5.26 14.25 3.33
CA ARG A 58 5.48 12.94 3.94
C ARG A 58 4.54 11.91 3.30
N ILE A 59 3.26 12.27 3.13
CA ILE A 59 2.27 11.45 2.42
C ILE A 59 2.79 11.11 1.01
N ALA A 60 3.24 12.11 0.23
CA ALA A 60 3.81 11.89 -1.09
C ALA A 60 4.99 10.90 -1.08
N SER A 61 5.86 11.01 -0.07
CA SER A 61 7.03 10.14 0.09
C SER A 61 6.63 8.70 0.40
N VAL A 62 5.64 8.51 1.27
CA VAL A 62 5.10 7.17 1.61
C VAL A 62 4.44 6.55 0.38
N ILE A 63 3.59 7.28 -0.33
CA ILE A 63 2.93 6.77 -1.55
C ILE A 63 3.97 6.35 -2.59
N LYS A 64 4.99 7.17 -2.84
CA LYS A 64 6.09 6.83 -3.76
C LYS A 64 6.83 5.55 -3.35
N GLN A 65 7.06 5.35 -2.04
CA GLN A 65 7.68 4.13 -1.55
C GLN A 65 6.79 2.90 -1.74
N ILE A 66 5.47 3.03 -1.55
CA ILE A 66 4.50 1.94 -1.78
C ILE A 66 4.47 1.57 -3.26
N LYS A 67 4.28 2.55 -4.16
CA LYS A 67 4.29 2.32 -5.62
C LYS A 67 5.63 1.76 -6.12
N LYS A 68 6.75 2.06 -5.46
CA LYS A 68 8.06 1.45 -5.76
C LYS A 68 8.13 -0.03 -5.35
N LYS A 69 7.45 -0.42 -4.27
CA LYS A 69 7.42 -1.80 -3.77
C LYS A 69 6.45 -2.67 -4.57
N ASN A 70 5.32 -2.10 -4.99
CA ASN A 70 4.31 -2.79 -5.78
C ASN A 70 3.76 -1.85 -6.88
N GLN A 71 4.02 -2.19 -8.14
CA GLN A 71 3.54 -1.41 -9.29
C GLN A 71 2.01 -1.51 -9.48
N HIS A 72 1.37 -2.50 -8.86
CA HIS A 72 -0.09 -2.66 -8.86
C HIS A 72 -0.78 -1.91 -7.71
N ALA A 73 -0.07 -1.03 -7.00
CA ALA A 73 -0.66 -0.19 -5.97
C ALA A 73 -1.57 0.90 -6.58
N LEU A 74 -2.82 0.95 -6.11
CA LEU A 74 -3.83 1.95 -6.44
C LEU A 74 -3.99 2.91 -5.27
N VAL A 75 -3.96 4.21 -5.54
CA VAL A 75 -3.89 5.26 -4.53
C VAL A 75 -5.03 6.24 -4.72
N PHE A 76 -5.86 6.41 -3.70
CA PHE A 76 -7.06 7.23 -3.75
C PHE A 76 -7.05 8.28 -2.65
N ASP A 77 -7.64 9.44 -2.94
CA ASP A 77 -8.03 10.40 -1.92
C ASP A 77 -9.56 10.43 -1.81
N LEU A 78 -10.08 10.36 -0.58
CA LEU A 78 -11.49 10.19 -0.27
C LEU A 78 -12.22 11.52 -0.05
N GLY A 79 -11.56 12.67 -0.23
CA GLY A 79 -12.17 13.99 -0.12
C GLY A 79 -11.88 14.70 1.20
N ASP A 80 -12.51 15.86 1.40
CA ASP A 80 -12.30 16.77 2.53
C ASP A 80 -10.83 17.18 2.66
N LEU A 81 -10.25 17.58 1.53
CA LEU A 81 -8.89 18.11 1.47
C LEU A 81 -8.84 19.57 1.90
N VAL A 82 -9.89 20.33 1.59
CA VAL A 82 -9.99 21.75 1.92
C VAL A 82 -10.59 21.97 3.31
N GLU A 83 -10.54 23.23 3.77
CA GLU A 83 -11.09 23.69 5.05
C GLU A 83 -10.43 23.07 6.31
N GLY A 84 -9.95 23.91 7.23
CA GLY A 84 -9.40 23.44 8.52
C GLY A 84 -8.15 24.18 9.01
N THR A 85 -7.41 24.84 8.12
CA THR A 85 -6.24 25.66 8.50
C THR A 85 -6.26 27.03 7.80
N LEU A 86 -5.32 27.91 8.19
CA LEU A 86 -5.13 29.21 7.56
C LEU A 86 -4.78 29.12 6.06
N PHE A 87 -4.31 27.96 5.59
CA PHE A 87 -4.06 27.77 4.15
C PHE A 87 -5.35 27.93 3.34
N PHE A 88 -6.44 27.31 3.78
CA PHE A 88 -7.73 27.47 3.10
C PHE A 88 -8.21 28.92 3.12
N GLN A 89 -8.10 29.60 4.27
CA GLN A 89 -8.53 31.00 4.40
C GLN A 89 -7.71 31.96 3.52
N ALA A 90 -6.41 31.68 3.35
CA ALA A 90 -5.52 32.52 2.56
C ALA A 90 -5.59 32.24 1.05
N TYR A 91 -5.81 30.98 0.66
CA TYR A 91 -5.66 30.52 -0.73
C TYR A 91 -6.94 29.94 -1.35
N TYR A 92 -8.03 29.83 -0.60
CA TYR A 92 -9.33 29.33 -1.05
C TYR A 92 -9.24 28.00 -1.82
N GLY A 93 -8.49 27.04 -1.29
CA GLY A 93 -8.30 25.70 -1.88
C GLY A 93 -7.22 25.62 -2.97
N LYS A 94 -6.69 26.74 -3.48
CA LYS A 94 -5.72 26.72 -4.58
C LYS A 94 -4.42 25.98 -4.19
N ALA A 95 -3.95 26.15 -2.96
CA ALA A 95 -2.71 25.53 -2.49
C ALA A 95 -2.86 24.01 -2.42
N GLU A 96 -4.00 23.55 -1.91
CA GLU A 96 -4.42 22.16 -1.77
C GLU A 96 -4.46 21.48 -3.15
N PHE A 97 -5.16 22.09 -4.12
CA PHE A 97 -5.25 21.55 -5.48
C PHE A 97 -3.92 21.56 -6.24
N ASP A 98 -3.08 22.58 -6.06
CA ASP A 98 -1.75 22.62 -6.68
C ASP A 98 -0.81 21.55 -6.10
N ILE A 99 -1.01 21.15 -4.85
CA ILE A 99 -0.31 20.03 -4.23
C ILE A 99 -0.86 18.70 -4.77
N LEU A 100 -2.18 18.52 -4.83
CA LEU A 100 -2.81 17.30 -5.38
C LEU A 100 -2.31 16.97 -6.78
N LYS A 101 -2.21 17.98 -7.66
CA LYS A 101 -1.71 17.80 -9.04
C LYS A 101 -0.30 17.23 -9.12
N LYS A 102 0.48 17.31 -8.04
CA LYS A 102 1.86 16.81 -7.95
C LYS A 102 1.96 15.46 -7.24
N LEU A 103 0.89 15.01 -6.59
CA LEU A 103 0.84 13.75 -5.86
C LEU A 103 0.43 12.62 -6.80
N PRO A 104 1.01 11.41 -6.63
CA PRO A 104 0.72 10.27 -7.50
C PRO A 104 -0.57 9.54 -7.09
N TYR A 105 -1.68 10.28 -6.95
CA TYR A 105 -3.03 9.71 -6.80
C TYR A 105 -3.54 9.21 -8.14
N ASP A 106 -4.27 8.09 -8.11
CA ASP A 106 -4.92 7.50 -9.28
C ASP A 106 -6.36 8.04 -9.45
N ALA A 107 -7.06 8.31 -8.35
CA ALA A 107 -8.31 9.07 -8.36
C ALA A 107 -8.54 9.81 -7.04
N ILE A 108 -9.40 10.83 -7.09
CA ILE A 108 -9.80 11.67 -5.95
C ILE A 108 -11.32 11.82 -6.01
N VAL A 109 -11.97 11.69 -4.86
CA VAL A 109 -13.42 11.93 -4.72
C VAL A 109 -13.61 13.25 -3.98
N PRO A 110 -14.49 14.16 -4.43
CA PRO A 110 -14.82 15.35 -3.65
C PRO A 110 -15.63 14.96 -2.40
N GLY A 111 -15.25 15.50 -1.26
CA GLY A 111 -15.99 15.43 0.00
C GLY A 111 -17.01 16.56 0.13
N ASN A 112 -17.58 16.72 1.33
CA ASN A 112 -18.56 17.79 1.57
C ASN A 112 -17.88 19.17 1.73
N HIS A 113 -16.66 19.22 2.25
CA HIS A 113 -15.95 20.47 2.49
C HIS A 113 -15.47 21.15 1.19
N GLU A 114 -15.32 20.40 0.11
CA GLU A 114 -15.05 20.95 -1.23
C GLU A 114 -16.16 21.90 -1.73
N PHE A 115 -17.36 21.85 -1.14
CA PHE A 115 -18.50 22.69 -1.48
C PHE A 115 -18.79 23.78 -0.45
N THR A 116 -18.02 23.90 0.64
CA THR A 116 -18.31 24.87 1.72
C THR A 116 -18.26 26.32 1.24
N ALA A 117 -17.34 26.64 0.32
CA ALA A 117 -17.16 28.01 -0.17
C ALA A 117 -18.08 28.40 -1.34
N GLY A 118 -18.94 27.49 -1.82
CA GLY A 118 -19.88 27.72 -2.92
C GLY A 118 -19.32 27.37 -4.29
#